data_AF-A0A7X6VYG0-F1
#
_entry.id   AF-A0A7X6VYG0-F1
#
_cell.length_a   1.000
_cell.length_b   1.000
_cell.length_c   1.000
_cell.angle_alpha   90.00
_cell.angle_beta   90.00
_cell.angle_gamma   90.00
#
_symmetry.space_group_name_H-M   'P 1'
#
loop_
_entity.id
_entity.type
_entity.pdbx_description
1 polymer ?
#
loop_
_entity_poly.entity_id
_entity_poly.type
_entity_poly.pdbx_seq_one_letter_code
_entity_poly.pdbx_strand_id
1 'polypeptide(L)'
;MYSRILCAALIIASLVPAAAEAPPKKLIEYGWDVPPPSFVATHIREMEKQPFEGVIVRVPNIGTVFANKKWDESQVAAELAALERIEWRKFTDNFVIMYAASSMDWFSDADWECVLHNVALCAKAAKLGRCKGLCFDAEPYGKNPWHYPSQARAAEKSFAEYQAMARRRGAQFMAKIQEILPAPVIHTFFQLSYFPSVASLSDPAERERRLAREYYGLLPAFLNGMLDVANPGTRITDGNESSYYYTTAEEYFRAFHNIKQTALSLVAPENRAKYLSQVQCSQALYVDYLFNYWSRPTPAMYMNPEERARWFEHNVYWALKTTDEYVWLYSEKMNWWKGENIPHGLPEAIVAAKEKLAAQQPLGFDMAAIITRAKAAEEKEIRARLEDRQARIQRIGSRERPPVIDGQLDDPVWQRVPTLDAFRRPAAGTQGDLKAQTIARVAYDAEKLYVAIRCEEPTPDKMQVVGDRRDDDVWLGESVDLFLSPGKDRTPYVHLILNPANVRWDARCAEESDLSWNPDYQTAVSVGKDAWCVEIALPWKALGRPAPKRGEKLLANIGRQRAHAREISSWSICLKGFVEPDRFGTWIFR
;
A
#
# COMPACT_ATOMS: atom_id res chain seq x y z
N MET A 1 43.75 -71.73 -32.49
CA MET A 1 44.17 -70.61 -31.63
C MET A 1 43.91 -69.32 -32.41
N TYR A 2 43.36 -68.30 -31.74
CA TYR A 2 42.88 -66.99 -32.24
C TYR A 2 41.38 -66.85 -32.54
N SER A 3 40.73 -66.32 -31.51
CA SER A 3 39.39 -65.76 -31.32
C SER A 3 38.82 -64.95 -32.49
N ARG A 4 37.55 -65.20 -32.83
CA ARG A 4 36.68 -64.24 -33.52
C ARG A 4 35.82 -63.55 -32.46
N ILE A 5 36.12 -62.30 -32.15
CA ILE A 5 35.26 -61.43 -31.35
C ILE A 5 34.22 -60.82 -32.30
N LEU A 6 32.95 -61.17 -32.11
CA LEU A 6 31.83 -60.43 -32.69
C LEU A 6 31.68 -59.11 -31.91
N CYS A 7 31.97 -57.98 -32.54
CA CYS A 7 31.53 -56.68 -32.04
C CYS A 7 30.05 -56.50 -32.38
N ALA A 8 29.18 -56.70 -31.39
CA ALA A 8 27.80 -56.22 -31.45
C ALA A 8 27.81 -54.70 -31.21
N ALA A 9 27.50 -53.92 -32.25
CA ALA A 9 27.26 -52.49 -32.10
C ALA A 9 25.91 -52.28 -31.40
N LEU A 10 25.94 -52.01 -30.09
CA LEU A 10 24.79 -51.45 -29.37
C LEU A 10 24.59 -50.01 -29.84
N ILE A 11 23.56 -49.76 -30.66
CA ILE A 11 23.04 -48.42 -30.89
C ILE A 11 22.24 -48.04 -29.64
N ILE A 12 22.87 -47.33 -28.71
CA ILE A 12 22.16 -46.63 -27.64
C ILE A 12 21.53 -45.41 -28.31
N ALA A 13 20.24 -45.50 -28.65
CA ALA A 13 19.46 -44.32 -28.98
C ALA A 13 19.35 -43.47 -27.72
N SER A 14 20.20 -42.45 -27.60
CA SER A 14 20.05 -41.41 -26.60
C SER A 14 18.74 -40.67 -26.89
N LEU A 15 17.70 -40.98 -26.11
CA LEU A 15 16.56 -40.10 -25.93
C LEU A 15 17.09 -38.81 -25.29
N VAL A 16 17.50 -37.85 -26.11
CA VAL A 16 17.67 -36.47 -25.69
C VAL A 16 16.27 -36.01 -25.29
N PRO A 17 15.99 -35.71 -24.00
CA PRO A 17 14.72 -35.12 -23.64
C PRO A 17 14.57 -33.83 -24.45
N ALA A 18 13.49 -33.70 -25.22
CA ALA A 18 13.15 -32.42 -25.83
C ALA A 18 13.18 -31.37 -24.72
N ALA A 19 14.00 -30.35 -24.87
CA ALA A 19 14.08 -29.27 -23.89
C ALA A 19 12.66 -28.72 -23.70
N ALA A 20 12.16 -28.76 -22.47
CA ALA A 20 10.85 -28.19 -22.18
C ALA A 20 10.90 -26.69 -22.52
N GLU A 21 10.07 -26.28 -23.48
CA GLU A 21 9.96 -24.88 -23.87
C GLU A 21 9.44 -24.06 -22.69
N ALA A 22 10.04 -22.90 -22.43
CA ALA A 22 9.57 -22.02 -21.36
C ALA A 22 8.11 -21.61 -21.63
N PRO A 23 7.27 -21.48 -20.60
CA PRO A 23 5.87 -21.08 -20.80
C PRO A 23 5.82 -19.70 -21.49
N PRO A 24 4.86 -19.50 -22.42
CA PRO A 24 4.72 -18.23 -23.12
C PRO A 24 4.37 -17.12 -22.12
N LYS A 25 4.96 -15.94 -22.32
CA LYS A 25 4.70 -14.76 -21.49
C LYS A 25 3.34 -14.17 -21.87
N LYS A 26 2.53 -13.84 -20.87
CA LYS A 26 1.11 -13.45 -21.02
C LYS A 26 0.86 -12.13 -20.32
N LEU A 27 0.13 -11.25 -21.01
CA LEU A 27 -0.40 -10.02 -20.44
C LEU A 27 -1.86 -10.21 -20.04
N ILE A 28 -2.16 -9.97 -18.77
CA ILE A 28 -3.48 -10.12 -18.17
C ILE A 28 -4.06 -8.74 -17.90
N GLU A 29 -5.30 -8.51 -18.31
CA GLU A 29 -6.03 -7.27 -18.01
C GLU A 29 -6.66 -7.35 -16.61
N TYR A 30 -6.47 -6.30 -15.81
CA TYR A 30 -7.20 -6.09 -14.56
C TYR A 30 -7.18 -4.62 -14.14
N GLY A 31 -8.31 -3.95 -13.97
CA GLY A 31 -8.39 -2.58 -13.46
C GLY A 31 -9.69 -2.28 -12.74
N TRP A 32 -9.99 -0.99 -12.51
CA TRP A 32 -11.32 -0.56 -12.02
C TRP A 32 -12.44 -0.87 -13.02
N ASP A 33 -12.09 -1.07 -14.28
CA ASP A 33 -12.94 -1.56 -15.36
C ASP A 33 -13.15 -3.08 -15.35
N VAL A 34 -12.68 -3.80 -14.31
CA VAL A 34 -12.87 -5.25 -14.12
C VAL A 34 -14.32 -5.67 -14.44
N PRO A 35 -14.53 -6.51 -15.47
CA PRO A 35 -15.86 -6.79 -15.97
C PRO A 35 -16.56 -7.89 -15.15
N PRO A 36 -17.90 -7.83 -15.01
CA PRO A 36 -18.67 -8.97 -14.56
C PRO A 36 -18.73 -10.06 -15.65
N PRO A 37 -18.88 -11.35 -15.29
CA PRO A 37 -18.95 -12.43 -16.28
C PRO A 37 -20.04 -12.26 -17.36
N SER A 38 -21.21 -11.74 -17.00
CA SER A 38 -22.30 -11.43 -17.94
C SER A 38 -21.89 -10.45 -19.04
N PHE A 39 -21.08 -9.45 -18.70
CA PHE A 39 -20.49 -8.53 -19.67
C PHE A 39 -19.51 -9.27 -20.59
N VAL A 40 -18.63 -10.09 -20.02
CA VAL A 40 -17.64 -10.86 -20.80
C VAL A 40 -18.33 -11.81 -21.78
N ALA A 41 -19.33 -12.57 -21.34
CA ALA A 41 -20.08 -13.49 -22.18
C ALA A 41 -20.70 -12.80 -23.42
N THR A 42 -21.12 -11.54 -23.25
CA THR A 42 -21.72 -10.75 -24.33
C THR A 42 -20.66 -10.17 -25.28
N HIS A 43 -19.51 -9.74 -24.76
CA HIS A 43 -18.53 -8.92 -25.50
C HIS A 43 -17.22 -9.64 -25.82
N ILE A 44 -17.07 -10.93 -25.49
CA ILE A 44 -15.79 -11.65 -25.56
C ILE A 44 -15.09 -11.53 -26.92
N ARG A 45 -15.84 -11.52 -28.03
CA ARG A 45 -15.27 -11.41 -29.38
C ARG A 45 -14.58 -10.06 -29.63
N GLU A 46 -15.10 -8.97 -29.04
CA GLU A 46 -14.50 -7.64 -29.12
C GLU A 46 -13.36 -7.50 -28.11
N MET A 47 -13.53 -8.04 -26.89
CA MET A 47 -12.48 -8.03 -25.86
C MET A 47 -11.19 -8.70 -26.34
N GLU A 48 -11.31 -9.84 -27.03
CA GLU A 48 -10.15 -10.59 -27.56
C GLU A 48 -9.40 -9.88 -28.71
N LYS A 49 -9.89 -8.74 -29.21
CA LYS A 49 -9.10 -7.88 -30.12
C LYS A 49 -7.99 -7.14 -29.37
N GLN A 50 -8.15 -6.90 -28.07
CA GLN A 50 -7.17 -6.20 -27.23
C GLN A 50 -5.91 -7.05 -26.99
N PRO A 51 -4.74 -6.46 -26.70
CA PRO A 51 -3.44 -7.15 -26.72
C PRO A 51 -3.16 -8.06 -25.50
N PHE A 52 -4.20 -8.69 -24.95
CA PHE A 52 -4.18 -9.54 -23.76
C PHE A 52 -4.32 -11.03 -24.10
N GLU A 53 -3.76 -11.87 -23.24
CA GLU A 53 -3.90 -13.33 -23.25
C GLU A 53 -4.87 -13.82 -22.17
N GLY A 54 -5.45 -12.90 -21.39
CA GLY A 54 -6.43 -13.21 -20.38
C GLY A 54 -6.95 -11.98 -19.66
N VAL A 55 -8.00 -12.19 -18.88
CA VAL A 55 -8.65 -11.15 -18.09
C VAL A 55 -8.98 -11.67 -16.69
N ILE A 56 -8.90 -10.79 -15.70
CA ILE A 56 -9.46 -11.04 -14.38
C ILE A 56 -10.93 -10.60 -14.38
N VAL A 57 -11.83 -11.45 -13.92
CA VAL A 57 -13.27 -11.15 -13.83
C VAL A 57 -13.72 -11.06 -12.38
N ARG A 58 -14.68 -10.16 -12.11
CA ARG A 58 -15.27 -9.98 -10.79
C ARG A 58 -16.72 -10.42 -10.82
N VAL A 59 -17.05 -11.47 -10.07
CA VAL A 59 -18.45 -11.87 -9.86
C VAL A 59 -19.09 -10.91 -8.85
N PRO A 60 -20.09 -10.10 -9.23
CA PRO A 60 -20.76 -9.19 -8.30
C PRO A 60 -21.34 -9.92 -7.08
N ASN A 61 -21.51 -9.19 -5.97
CA ASN A 61 -22.04 -9.67 -4.68
C ASN A 61 -21.17 -10.68 -3.91
N ILE A 62 -20.09 -11.18 -4.50
CA ILE A 62 -19.11 -12.05 -3.84
C ILE A 62 -17.68 -11.54 -4.08
N GLY A 63 -16.71 -12.11 -3.37
CA GLY A 63 -15.28 -11.85 -3.57
C GLY A 63 -14.50 -11.67 -2.27
N THR A 64 -15.07 -11.05 -1.24
CA THR A 64 -14.42 -10.84 0.07
C THR A 64 -14.42 -12.11 0.94
N VAL A 65 -13.53 -13.06 0.61
CA VAL A 65 -13.61 -14.44 1.12
C VAL A 65 -13.36 -14.56 2.62
N PHE A 66 -12.68 -13.60 3.26
CA PHE A 66 -12.39 -13.62 4.71
C PHE A 66 -13.54 -13.05 5.56
N ALA A 67 -14.77 -13.14 5.06
CA ALA A 67 -15.98 -12.79 5.79
C ALA A 67 -16.43 -13.91 6.74
N ASN A 68 -16.88 -13.54 7.94
CA ASN A 68 -17.51 -14.42 8.93
C ASN A 68 -18.98 -14.78 8.60
N LYS A 69 -19.40 -14.62 7.34
CA LYS A 69 -20.75 -14.93 6.87
C LYS A 69 -20.68 -15.64 5.52
N LYS A 70 -21.48 -16.70 5.38
CA LYS A 70 -21.65 -17.43 4.12
C LYS A 70 -22.42 -16.59 3.10
N TRP A 71 -21.95 -16.60 1.86
CA TRP A 71 -22.69 -16.05 0.74
C TRP A 71 -23.81 -16.98 0.28
N ASP A 72 -24.88 -16.36 -0.21
CA ASP A 72 -26.00 -17.04 -0.83
C ASP A 72 -25.75 -17.19 -2.34
N GLU A 73 -25.56 -18.43 -2.79
CA GLU A 73 -25.29 -18.74 -4.20
C GLU A 73 -26.40 -18.24 -5.14
N SER A 74 -27.65 -18.17 -4.66
CA SER A 74 -28.78 -17.70 -5.47
C SER A 74 -28.58 -16.27 -5.98
N GLN A 75 -27.81 -15.46 -5.26
CA GLN A 75 -27.49 -14.07 -5.61
C GLN A 75 -26.51 -13.95 -6.79
N VAL A 76 -25.83 -15.04 -7.16
CA VAL A 76 -24.85 -15.06 -8.25
C VAL A 76 -25.18 -16.05 -9.36
N ALA A 77 -26.34 -16.71 -9.32
CA ALA A 77 -26.74 -17.74 -10.28
C ALA A 77 -26.67 -17.28 -11.75
N ALA A 78 -27.09 -16.04 -12.03
CA ALA A 78 -27.04 -15.47 -13.37
C ALA A 78 -25.60 -15.30 -13.90
N GLU A 79 -24.67 -14.93 -13.02
CA GLU A 79 -23.25 -14.74 -13.35
C GLU A 79 -22.53 -16.08 -13.51
N LEU A 80 -22.90 -17.09 -12.70
CA LEU A 80 -22.42 -18.46 -12.89
C LEU A 80 -22.87 -19.04 -14.25
N ALA A 81 -24.14 -18.81 -14.64
CA ALA A 81 -24.64 -19.20 -15.96
C ALA A 81 -24.00 -18.39 -17.10
N ALA A 82 -23.61 -17.14 -16.86
CA ALA A 82 -22.83 -16.37 -17.82
C ALA A 82 -21.43 -16.96 -18.02
N LEU A 83 -20.70 -17.28 -16.93
CA LEU A 83 -19.38 -17.90 -16.97
C LEU A 83 -19.35 -19.17 -17.84
N GLU A 84 -20.33 -20.06 -17.66
CA GLU A 84 -20.40 -21.32 -18.41
C GLU A 84 -20.51 -21.11 -19.93
N ARG A 85 -21.19 -20.04 -20.35
CA ARG A 85 -21.43 -19.68 -21.76
C ARG A 85 -20.26 -18.95 -22.42
N ILE A 86 -19.24 -18.50 -21.68
CA ILE A 86 -18.13 -17.76 -22.28
C ILE A 86 -17.31 -18.69 -23.18
N GLU A 87 -17.29 -18.41 -24.48
CA GLU A 87 -16.40 -19.07 -25.41
C GLU A 87 -15.06 -18.35 -25.45
N TRP A 88 -14.03 -18.89 -24.81
CA TRP A 88 -12.66 -18.35 -24.86
C TRP A 88 -11.93 -18.80 -26.13
N ARG A 89 -11.16 -17.91 -26.76
CA ARG A 89 -10.23 -18.24 -27.87
C ARG A 89 -8.83 -17.71 -27.61
N LYS A 90 -8.67 -16.39 -27.56
CA LYS A 90 -7.38 -15.72 -27.30
C LYS A 90 -7.10 -15.60 -25.80
N PHE A 91 -8.14 -15.36 -25.02
CA PHE A 91 -8.03 -15.23 -23.57
C PHE A 91 -7.93 -16.62 -22.94
N THR A 92 -6.73 -17.20 -22.92
CA THR A 92 -6.46 -18.56 -22.44
C THR A 92 -6.27 -18.63 -20.92
N ASP A 93 -5.88 -17.52 -20.29
CA ASP A 93 -5.51 -17.48 -18.87
C ASP A 93 -6.34 -16.46 -18.12
N ASN A 94 -7.58 -16.84 -17.80
CA ASN A 94 -8.54 -16.01 -17.07
C ASN A 94 -8.60 -16.38 -15.59
N PHE A 95 -8.97 -15.42 -14.75
CA PHE A 95 -9.02 -15.61 -13.30
C PHE A 95 -10.30 -15.01 -12.72
N VAL A 96 -10.89 -15.67 -11.72
CA VAL A 96 -11.91 -15.06 -10.87
C VAL A 96 -11.23 -14.44 -9.66
N ILE A 97 -11.48 -13.15 -9.39
CA ILE A 97 -10.86 -12.44 -8.26
C ILE A 97 -11.58 -12.72 -6.93
N MET A 98 -10.78 -12.79 -5.87
CA MET A 98 -11.19 -12.82 -4.47
C MET A 98 -10.24 -11.98 -3.62
N TYR A 99 -10.75 -11.44 -2.52
CA TYR A 99 -10.10 -10.46 -1.66
C TYR A 99 -10.02 -10.98 -0.22
N ALA A 100 -8.92 -10.67 0.47
CA ALA A 100 -8.70 -10.99 1.88
C ALA A 100 -9.41 -10.03 2.86
N ALA A 101 -10.34 -9.20 2.39
CA ALA A 101 -11.10 -8.30 3.24
C ALA A 101 -11.80 -9.06 4.38
N SER A 102 -11.49 -8.70 5.62
CA SER A 102 -11.70 -9.59 6.76
C SER A 102 -12.72 -9.07 7.76
N SER A 103 -13.60 -9.99 8.20
CA SER A 103 -14.39 -9.86 9.43
C SER A 103 -14.23 -11.07 10.36
N MET A 104 -13.33 -11.99 10.04
CA MET A 104 -13.12 -13.25 10.76
C MET A 104 -12.14 -13.14 11.94
N ASP A 105 -12.24 -14.09 12.87
CA ASP A 105 -11.22 -14.44 13.85
C ASP A 105 -10.48 -15.73 13.43
N TRP A 106 -9.15 -15.67 13.31
CA TRP A 106 -8.30 -16.81 12.96
C TRP A 106 -8.56 -18.07 13.81
N PHE A 107 -8.91 -17.88 15.07
CA PHE A 107 -9.18 -18.96 16.03
C PHE A 107 -10.66 -19.37 16.12
N SER A 108 -11.56 -18.76 15.34
CA SER A 108 -12.96 -19.19 15.21
C SER A 108 -13.11 -20.21 14.09
N ASP A 109 -13.40 -21.47 14.43
CA ASP A 109 -13.72 -22.48 13.42
C ASP A 109 -15.02 -22.17 12.68
N ALA A 110 -16.00 -21.56 13.34
CA ALA A 110 -17.26 -21.16 12.70
C ALA A 110 -17.05 -20.08 11.63
N ASP A 111 -16.19 -19.09 11.91
CA ASP A 111 -15.83 -18.06 10.93
C ASP A 111 -15.06 -18.70 9.78
N TRP A 112 -14.13 -19.60 10.09
CA TRP A 112 -13.33 -20.28 9.06
C TRP A 112 -14.18 -21.18 8.14
N GLU A 113 -15.22 -21.84 8.66
CA GLU A 113 -16.20 -22.56 7.84
C GLU A 113 -16.97 -21.62 6.89
N CYS A 114 -17.18 -20.35 7.28
CA CYS A 114 -17.73 -19.35 6.37
C CYS A 114 -16.72 -18.99 5.26
N VAL A 115 -15.45 -18.81 5.63
CA VAL A 115 -14.36 -18.57 4.66
C VAL A 115 -14.28 -19.71 3.64
N LEU A 116 -14.25 -20.97 4.09
CA LEU A 116 -14.15 -22.13 3.19
C LEU A 116 -15.36 -22.26 2.25
N HIS A 117 -16.58 -21.96 2.74
CA HIS A 117 -17.78 -21.90 1.90
C HIS A 117 -17.64 -20.83 0.81
N ASN A 118 -17.18 -19.64 1.17
CA ASN A 118 -17.03 -18.51 0.27
C ASN A 118 -15.95 -18.78 -0.80
N VAL A 119 -14.81 -19.34 -0.39
CA VAL A 119 -13.72 -19.78 -1.28
C VAL A 119 -14.20 -20.84 -2.27
N ALA A 120 -15.00 -21.81 -1.81
CA ALA A 120 -15.57 -22.84 -2.66
C ALA A 120 -16.46 -22.26 -3.76
N LEU A 121 -17.23 -21.21 -3.45
CA LEU A 121 -18.07 -20.53 -4.44
C LEU A 121 -17.24 -19.81 -5.51
N CYS A 122 -16.16 -19.13 -5.13
CA CYS A 122 -15.21 -18.54 -6.09
C CYS A 122 -14.53 -19.61 -6.96
N ALA A 123 -14.08 -20.72 -6.37
CA ALA A 123 -13.48 -21.83 -7.10
C ALA A 123 -14.48 -22.49 -8.07
N LYS A 124 -15.75 -22.62 -7.67
CA LYS A 124 -16.83 -23.09 -8.54
C LYS A 124 -17.06 -22.15 -9.72
N ALA A 125 -17.07 -20.83 -9.49
CA ALA A 125 -17.18 -19.84 -10.55
C ALA A 125 -16.02 -19.99 -11.56
N ALA A 126 -14.78 -20.05 -11.08
CA ALA A 126 -13.62 -20.27 -11.94
C ALA A 126 -13.71 -21.58 -12.74
N LYS A 127 -14.20 -22.67 -12.13
CA LYS A 127 -14.42 -23.95 -12.81
C LYS A 127 -15.46 -23.86 -13.93
N LEU A 128 -16.63 -23.27 -13.63
CA LEU A 128 -17.70 -23.08 -14.62
C LEU A 128 -17.24 -22.21 -15.79
N GLY A 129 -16.49 -21.16 -15.48
CA GLY A 129 -15.88 -20.28 -16.47
C GLY A 129 -14.69 -20.88 -17.22
N ARG A 130 -14.27 -22.11 -16.93
CA ARG A 130 -13.04 -22.72 -17.49
C ARG A 130 -11.81 -21.80 -17.32
N CYS A 131 -11.78 -21.04 -16.23
CA CYS A 131 -10.68 -20.16 -15.88
C CYS A 131 -9.45 -20.97 -15.48
N LYS A 132 -8.26 -20.39 -15.66
CA LYS A 132 -6.99 -21.02 -15.29
C LYS A 132 -6.83 -21.16 -13.77
N GLY A 133 -7.49 -20.28 -13.02
CA GLY A 133 -7.62 -20.39 -11.57
C GLY A 133 -8.25 -19.15 -10.96
N LEU A 134 -7.68 -18.71 -9.84
CA LEU A 134 -8.21 -17.61 -9.03
C LEU A 134 -7.15 -16.52 -8.90
N CYS A 135 -7.58 -15.26 -8.86
CA CYS A 135 -6.75 -14.16 -8.40
C CYS A 135 -7.06 -13.90 -6.92
N PHE A 136 -6.07 -14.05 -6.05
CA PHE A 136 -6.18 -13.76 -4.63
C PHE A 136 -5.46 -12.45 -4.32
N ASP A 137 -6.25 -11.41 -4.08
CA ASP A 137 -5.77 -10.13 -3.58
C ASP A 137 -5.71 -10.20 -2.05
N ALA A 138 -4.49 -10.15 -1.51
CA ALA A 138 -4.25 -10.18 -0.07
C ALA A 138 -4.51 -8.82 0.61
N GLU A 139 -4.87 -7.76 -0.11
CA GLU A 139 -5.15 -6.47 0.50
C GLU A 139 -6.36 -6.53 1.47
N PRO A 140 -6.27 -5.91 2.67
CA PRO A 140 -7.26 -6.13 3.73
C PRO A 140 -8.58 -5.37 3.59
N TYR A 141 -8.69 -4.34 2.73
CA TYR A 141 -9.87 -3.49 2.52
C TYR A 141 -10.78 -3.31 3.76
N GLY A 142 -10.22 -2.83 4.87
CA GLY A 142 -10.88 -2.79 6.17
C GLY A 142 -10.00 -3.35 7.27
N LYS A 143 -10.56 -4.18 8.16
CA LYS A 143 -9.80 -4.83 9.24
C LYS A 143 -8.71 -5.71 8.63
N ASN A 144 -7.47 -5.49 9.04
CA ASN A 144 -6.33 -6.24 8.52
C ASN A 144 -6.21 -7.62 9.18
N PRO A 145 -6.39 -8.75 8.44
CA PRO A 145 -6.21 -10.09 9.00
C PRO A 145 -4.73 -10.48 9.15
N TRP A 146 -3.81 -9.76 8.50
CA TRP A 146 -2.40 -10.14 8.42
C TRP A 146 -1.53 -9.48 9.48
N HIS A 147 -1.95 -8.32 9.99
CA HIS A 147 -1.23 -7.56 10.99
C HIS A 147 -1.47 -8.15 12.39
N TYR A 148 -0.47 -8.86 12.92
CA TYR A 148 -0.57 -9.55 14.21
C TYR A 148 -0.96 -8.64 15.39
N PRO A 149 -0.36 -7.45 15.58
CA PRO A 149 -0.68 -6.58 16.72
C PRO A 149 -2.14 -6.12 16.77
N SER A 150 -2.82 -6.05 15.61
CA SER A 150 -4.24 -5.65 15.55
C SER A 150 -5.22 -6.82 15.67
N GLN A 151 -4.75 -8.05 15.93
CA GLN A 151 -5.65 -9.20 16.06
C GLN A 151 -6.33 -9.22 17.43
N ALA A 152 -7.59 -9.69 17.46
CA ALA A 152 -8.45 -9.62 18.65
C ALA A 152 -7.87 -10.34 19.87
N ARG A 153 -7.04 -11.37 19.67
CA ARG A 153 -6.42 -12.16 20.75
C ARG A 153 -4.91 -11.94 20.84
N ALA A 154 -4.37 -10.87 20.28
CA ALA A 154 -2.92 -10.60 20.29
C ALA A 154 -2.33 -10.38 21.70
N ALA A 155 -3.18 -10.04 22.69
CA ALA A 155 -2.79 -9.97 24.09
C ALA A 155 -2.72 -11.35 24.78
N GLU A 156 -3.40 -12.35 24.24
CA GLU A 156 -3.53 -13.70 24.82
C GLU A 156 -2.69 -14.75 24.08
N LYS A 157 -2.44 -14.52 22.79
CA LYS A 157 -1.80 -15.45 21.87
C LYS A 157 -0.53 -14.83 21.33
N SER A 158 0.57 -15.58 21.43
CA SER A 158 1.85 -15.19 20.87
C SER A 158 1.81 -15.12 19.34
N PHE A 159 2.76 -14.39 18.75
CA PHE A 159 2.93 -14.33 17.30
C PHE A 159 3.12 -15.74 16.69
N ALA A 160 3.89 -16.60 17.36
CA ALA A 160 4.10 -17.98 16.93
C ALA A 160 2.80 -18.81 16.90
N GLU A 161 1.90 -18.64 17.87
CA GLU A 161 0.59 -19.29 17.86
C GLU A 161 -0.28 -18.80 16.70
N TYR A 162 -0.24 -17.49 16.40
CA TYR A 162 -0.94 -16.93 15.23
C TYR A 162 -0.35 -17.43 13.91
N GLN A 163 0.98 -17.52 13.78
CA GLN A 163 1.63 -18.10 12.60
C GLN A 163 1.22 -19.56 12.40
N ALA A 164 1.21 -20.36 13.47
CA ALA A 164 0.77 -21.75 13.40
C ALA A 164 -0.71 -21.86 12.95
N MET A 165 -1.58 -21.00 13.47
CA MET A 165 -2.98 -20.96 13.05
C MET A 165 -3.14 -20.50 11.59
N ALA A 166 -2.44 -19.43 11.19
CA ALA A 166 -2.47 -18.93 9.82
C ALA A 166 -1.96 -19.99 8.82
N ARG A 167 -0.90 -20.74 9.15
CA ARG A 167 -0.42 -21.88 8.36
C ARG A 167 -1.48 -22.98 8.24
N ARG A 168 -2.11 -23.38 9.35
CA ARG A 168 -3.21 -24.36 9.32
C ARG A 168 -4.36 -23.90 8.42
N ARG A 169 -4.76 -22.63 8.54
CA ARG A 169 -5.82 -22.03 7.73
C ARG A 169 -5.42 -21.94 6.25
N GLY A 170 -4.18 -21.57 5.94
CA GLY A 170 -3.65 -21.58 4.57
C GLY A 170 -3.71 -22.97 3.91
N ALA A 171 -3.43 -24.03 4.67
CA ALA A 171 -3.59 -25.40 4.20
C ALA A 171 -5.06 -25.74 3.92
N GLN A 172 -5.98 -25.42 4.84
CA GLN A 172 -7.41 -25.63 4.63
C GLN A 172 -7.94 -24.86 3.41
N PHE A 173 -7.48 -23.62 3.23
CA PHE A 173 -7.83 -22.75 2.11
C PHE A 173 -7.42 -23.38 0.76
N MET A 174 -6.14 -23.76 0.61
CA MET A 174 -5.65 -24.36 -0.62
C MET A 174 -6.28 -25.74 -0.88
N ALA A 175 -6.46 -26.56 0.17
CA ALA A 175 -7.14 -27.85 0.04
C ALA A 175 -8.56 -27.68 -0.53
N LYS A 176 -9.34 -26.73 0.00
CA LYS A 176 -10.70 -26.46 -0.47
C LYS A 176 -10.75 -26.01 -1.94
N ILE A 177 -9.80 -25.19 -2.38
CA ILE A 177 -9.69 -24.80 -3.79
C ILE A 177 -9.39 -26.03 -4.65
N GLN A 178 -8.43 -26.87 -4.24
CA GLN A 178 -7.97 -28.01 -5.01
C GLN A 178 -8.98 -29.15 -5.12
N GLU A 179 -9.93 -29.26 -4.19
CA GLU A 179 -11.10 -30.14 -4.31
C GLU A 179 -11.93 -29.82 -5.57
N ILE A 180 -11.96 -28.55 -5.99
CA ILE A 180 -12.79 -28.07 -7.09
C ILE A 180 -11.94 -27.86 -8.35
N LEU A 181 -10.74 -27.31 -8.20
CA LEU A 181 -9.76 -27.00 -9.23
C LEU A 181 -8.46 -27.78 -8.96
N PRO A 182 -8.25 -28.98 -9.52
CA PRO A 182 -7.15 -29.87 -9.10
C PRO A 182 -5.72 -29.35 -9.31
N ALA A 183 -5.51 -28.45 -10.28
CA ALA A 183 -4.23 -27.83 -10.61
C ALA A 183 -4.42 -26.35 -10.95
N PRO A 184 -4.83 -25.52 -9.97
CA PRO A 184 -5.13 -24.11 -10.21
C PRO A 184 -3.84 -23.29 -10.31
N VAL A 185 -3.93 -22.18 -11.03
CA VAL A 185 -3.02 -21.05 -10.83
C VAL A 185 -3.67 -20.10 -9.82
N ILE A 186 -3.02 -19.88 -8.68
CA ILE A 186 -3.39 -18.82 -7.72
C ILE A 186 -2.56 -17.59 -8.05
N HIS A 187 -3.12 -16.71 -8.88
CA HIS A 187 -2.50 -15.43 -9.21
C HIS A 187 -2.65 -14.47 -8.02
N THR A 188 -1.62 -13.72 -7.69
CA THR A 188 -1.61 -12.74 -6.59
C THR A 188 -0.85 -11.49 -7.04
N PHE A 189 -1.22 -10.34 -6.49
CA PHE A 189 -0.53 -9.07 -6.76
C PHE A 189 0.74 -8.91 -5.91
N PHE A 190 0.82 -9.61 -4.79
CA PHE A 190 2.03 -9.73 -3.96
C PHE A 190 1.93 -10.94 -3.01
N GLN A 191 3.09 -11.49 -2.64
CA GLN A 191 3.27 -12.43 -1.53
C GLN A 191 4.52 -12.06 -0.73
N LEU A 192 5.63 -12.79 -0.92
CA LEU A 192 6.87 -12.59 -0.17
C LEU A 192 7.71 -11.45 -0.77
N SER A 193 7.41 -11.04 -2.01
CA SER A 193 7.96 -9.85 -2.67
C SER A 193 7.80 -8.58 -1.85
N TYR A 194 6.82 -8.54 -0.93
CA TYR A 194 6.55 -7.43 -0.03
C TYR A 194 7.58 -7.28 1.11
N PHE A 195 8.37 -8.32 1.40
CA PHE A 195 9.24 -8.37 2.58
C PHE A 195 10.76 -8.37 2.26
N PRO A 196 11.29 -7.63 1.28
CA PRO A 196 12.71 -7.75 0.93
C PRO A 196 13.63 -7.31 2.07
N SER A 197 13.23 -6.33 2.87
CA SER A 197 13.99 -5.85 4.04
C SER A 197 14.02 -6.88 5.17
N VAL A 198 12.91 -7.55 5.46
CA VAL A 198 12.83 -8.58 6.50
C VAL A 198 13.51 -9.87 6.03
N ALA A 199 13.25 -10.30 4.80
CA ALA A 199 13.78 -11.52 4.24
C ALA A 199 15.32 -11.50 4.08
N SER A 200 15.92 -10.32 3.94
CA SER A 200 17.39 -10.15 3.83
C SER A 200 18.13 -10.15 5.17
N LEU A 201 17.44 -10.08 6.31
CA LEU A 201 18.06 -10.17 7.64
C LEU A 201 18.74 -11.52 7.82
N SER A 202 19.98 -11.53 8.29
CA SER A 202 20.75 -12.77 8.50
C SER A 202 20.36 -13.53 9.77
N ASP A 203 20.01 -12.81 10.84
CA ASP A 203 19.58 -13.39 12.12
C ASP A 203 18.09 -13.81 12.08
N PRO A 204 17.77 -15.11 12.22
CA PRO A 204 16.39 -15.58 12.28
C PRO A 204 15.58 -14.98 13.44
N ALA A 205 16.20 -14.73 14.60
CA ALA A 205 15.49 -14.20 15.75
C ALA A 205 15.08 -12.73 15.53
N GLU A 206 15.97 -11.92 14.94
CA GLU A 206 15.62 -10.56 14.51
C GLU A 206 14.57 -10.56 13.41
N ARG A 207 14.67 -11.49 12.45
CA ARG A 207 13.66 -11.63 11.39
C ARG A 207 12.27 -11.86 11.97
N GLU A 208 12.13 -12.79 12.91
CA GLU A 208 10.84 -13.05 13.57
C GLU A 208 10.34 -11.85 14.38
N ARG A 209 11.22 -11.15 15.10
CA ARG A 209 10.86 -9.93 15.84
C ARG A 209 10.34 -8.82 14.92
N ARG A 210 10.98 -8.62 13.76
CA ARG A 210 10.54 -7.63 12.76
C ARG A 210 9.24 -8.06 12.11
N LEU A 211 9.15 -9.31 11.67
CA LEU A 211 7.96 -9.86 11.01
C LEU A 211 6.70 -9.75 11.88
N ALA A 212 6.83 -9.92 13.21
CA ALA A 212 5.72 -9.77 14.16
C ALA A 212 5.09 -8.36 14.17
N ARG A 213 5.78 -7.35 13.65
CA ARG A 213 5.32 -5.96 13.58
C ARG A 213 4.96 -5.52 12.16
N GLU A 214 5.18 -6.37 11.15
CA GLU A 214 4.90 -6.04 9.77
C GLU A 214 3.40 -6.02 9.48
N TYR A 215 2.98 -5.09 8.61
CA TYR A 215 1.58 -4.92 8.24
C TYR A 215 0.95 -6.17 7.59
N TYR A 216 1.78 -7.02 6.99
CA TYR A 216 1.40 -8.32 6.42
C TYR A 216 2.02 -9.53 7.16
N GLY A 217 2.43 -9.38 8.43
CA GLY A 217 3.27 -10.34 9.16
C GLY A 217 2.79 -11.81 9.19
N LEU A 218 1.48 -12.08 9.08
CA LEU A 218 0.93 -13.44 9.04
C LEU A 218 0.84 -14.05 7.62
N LEU A 219 1.01 -13.25 6.56
CA LEU A 219 0.90 -13.70 5.17
C LEU A 219 1.94 -14.80 4.82
N PRO A 220 3.23 -14.73 5.25
CA PRO A 220 4.18 -15.80 4.99
C PRO A 220 3.78 -17.15 5.60
N ALA A 221 3.20 -17.15 6.80
CA ALA A 221 2.73 -18.38 7.44
C ALA A 221 1.54 -18.99 6.67
N PHE A 222 0.61 -18.15 6.21
CA PHE A 222 -0.50 -18.58 5.36
C PHE A 222 -0.04 -19.20 4.04
N LEU A 223 0.93 -18.57 3.36
CA LEU A 223 1.53 -19.12 2.14
C LEU A 223 2.23 -20.47 2.39
N ASN A 224 2.97 -20.61 3.50
CA ASN A 224 3.53 -21.91 3.89
C ASN A 224 2.45 -22.97 4.07
N GLY A 225 1.30 -22.60 4.63
CA GLY A 225 0.13 -23.48 4.74
C GLY A 225 -0.40 -23.94 3.38
N MET A 226 -0.54 -23.00 2.44
CA MET A 226 -0.94 -23.32 1.07
C MET A 226 0.07 -24.28 0.43
N LEU A 227 1.36 -24.05 0.63
CA LEU A 227 2.43 -24.91 0.12
C LEU A 227 2.42 -26.29 0.76
N ASP A 228 2.08 -26.46 2.03
CA ASP A 228 2.04 -27.78 2.68
C ASP A 228 1.20 -28.79 1.87
N VAL A 229 0.06 -28.33 1.33
CA VAL A 229 -0.92 -29.18 0.63
C VAL A 229 -1.01 -28.92 -0.88
N ALA A 230 -0.22 -28.01 -1.44
CA ALA A 230 -0.27 -27.74 -2.87
C ALA A 230 0.14 -29.00 -3.68
N ASN A 231 -0.75 -29.40 -4.58
CA ASN A 231 -0.59 -30.50 -5.53
C ASN A 231 0.53 -30.17 -6.53
N PRO A 232 1.21 -31.17 -7.14
CA PRO A 232 2.30 -30.94 -8.08
C PRO A 232 1.98 -29.97 -9.23
N GLY A 233 0.74 -29.97 -9.73
CA GLY A 233 0.28 -29.11 -10.83
C GLY A 233 -0.15 -27.70 -10.41
N THR A 234 -0.24 -27.40 -9.12
CA THR A 234 -0.64 -26.09 -8.61
C THR A 234 0.49 -25.08 -8.81
N ARG A 235 0.13 -23.88 -9.25
CA ARG A 235 1.05 -22.73 -9.32
C ARG A 235 0.52 -21.60 -8.47
N ILE A 236 1.43 -20.83 -7.89
CA ILE A 236 1.11 -19.59 -7.15
C ILE A 236 1.99 -18.51 -7.77
N THR A 237 1.47 -17.32 -8.05
CA THR A 237 2.34 -16.19 -8.39
C THR A 237 2.66 -15.40 -7.12
N ASP A 238 3.90 -14.95 -7.00
CA ASP A 238 4.27 -13.82 -6.15
C ASP A 238 4.34 -12.60 -7.07
N GLY A 239 3.28 -11.78 -7.04
CA GLY A 239 3.23 -10.57 -7.83
C GLY A 239 4.20 -9.52 -7.33
N ASN A 240 4.81 -8.78 -8.25
CA ASN A 240 5.65 -7.64 -7.93
C ASN A 240 4.89 -6.35 -8.20
N GLU A 241 3.90 -6.04 -7.36
CA GLU A 241 3.13 -4.80 -7.49
C GLU A 241 4.02 -3.54 -7.48
N SER A 242 5.17 -3.60 -6.80
CA SER A 242 6.14 -2.50 -6.78
C SER A 242 6.68 -2.14 -8.17
N SER A 243 6.59 -3.01 -9.19
CA SER A 243 7.03 -2.66 -10.54
C SER A 243 6.18 -1.58 -11.23
N TYR A 244 5.03 -1.23 -10.66
CA TYR A 244 4.26 -0.05 -11.07
C TYR A 244 5.12 1.22 -11.19
N TYR A 245 6.16 1.35 -10.36
CA TYR A 245 6.94 2.57 -10.22
C TYR A 245 8.34 2.50 -10.84
N TYR A 246 8.70 1.37 -11.44
CA TYR A 246 10.07 1.13 -11.89
C TYR A 246 10.48 2.03 -13.05
N THR A 247 11.76 2.36 -13.02
CA THR A 247 12.42 3.29 -13.94
C THR A 247 13.58 2.67 -14.71
N THR A 248 14.00 1.47 -14.29
CA THR A 248 15.18 0.78 -14.83
C THR A 248 14.94 -0.72 -14.96
N ALA A 249 15.70 -1.35 -15.85
CA ALA A 249 15.70 -2.81 -16.00
C ALA A 249 16.19 -3.54 -14.74
N GLU A 250 17.13 -2.94 -14.01
CA GLU A 250 17.75 -3.54 -12.81
C GLU A 250 16.72 -3.80 -11.72
N GLU A 251 15.75 -2.90 -11.52
CA GLU A 251 14.68 -3.06 -10.53
C GLU A 251 13.86 -4.33 -10.80
N TYR A 252 13.55 -4.64 -12.07
CA TYR A 252 12.85 -5.86 -12.46
C TYR A 252 13.66 -7.13 -12.16
N PHE A 253 14.96 -7.13 -12.49
CA PHE A 253 15.84 -8.27 -12.18
C PHE A 253 16.04 -8.47 -10.68
N ARG A 254 16.15 -7.38 -9.92
CA ARG A 254 16.25 -7.41 -8.46
C ARG A 254 14.99 -7.98 -7.83
N ALA A 255 13.81 -7.59 -8.31
CA ALA A 255 12.55 -8.16 -7.84
C ALA A 255 12.46 -9.67 -8.11
N PHE A 256 12.83 -10.10 -9.32
CA PHE A 256 12.89 -11.53 -9.65
C PHE A 256 13.85 -12.27 -8.71
N HIS A 257 15.05 -11.73 -8.47
CA HIS A 257 16.01 -12.30 -7.52
C HIS A 257 15.43 -12.36 -6.10
N ASN A 258 14.77 -11.30 -5.64
CA ASN A 258 14.15 -11.27 -4.31
C ASN A 258 13.11 -12.37 -4.15
N ILE A 259 12.23 -12.55 -5.13
CA ILE A 259 11.19 -13.59 -5.11
C ILE A 259 11.82 -14.99 -5.15
N LYS A 260 12.85 -15.20 -5.96
CA LYS A 260 13.43 -16.54 -6.17
C LYS A 260 14.47 -16.96 -5.14
N GLN A 261 15.14 -16.00 -4.49
CA GLN A 261 16.27 -16.26 -3.60
C GLN A 261 16.04 -15.68 -2.21
N THR A 262 15.90 -14.36 -2.10
CA THR A 262 15.80 -13.68 -0.80
C THR A 262 14.60 -14.17 0.01
N ALA A 263 13.45 -14.35 -0.62
CA ALA A 263 12.20 -14.79 0.01
C ALA A 263 12.27 -16.19 0.65
N LEU A 264 13.22 -17.05 0.25
CA LEU A 264 13.37 -18.41 0.82
C LEU A 264 13.65 -18.41 2.33
N SER A 265 14.13 -17.28 2.87
CA SER A 265 14.35 -17.11 4.31
C SER A 265 13.05 -17.03 5.12
N LEU A 266 11.92 -16.77 4.46
CA LEU A 266 10.56 -16.75 5.02
C LEU A 266 9.76 -18.04 4.68
N VAL A 267 10.34 -18.93 3.87
CA VAL A 267 9.74 -20.21 3.50
C VAL A 267 10.25 -21.31 4.43
N ALA A 268 9.33 -22.08 5.00
CA ALA A 268 9.63 -23.22 5.86
C ALA A 268 10.56 -24.19 5.11
N PRO A 269 11.61 -24.74 5.75
CA PRO A 269 12.60 -25.58 5.08
C PRO A 269 12.01 -26.69 4.20
N GLU A 270 10.97 -27.37 4.69
CA GLU A 270 10.24 -28.44 4.01
C GLU A 270 9.50 -27.97 2.73
N ASN A 271 9.14 -26.69 2.65
CA ASN A 271 8.42 -26.11 1.52
C ASN A 271 9.34 -25.46 0.47
N ARG A 272 10.64 -25.29 0.73
CA ARG A 272 11.54 -24.55 -0.19
C ARG A 272 11.63 -25.16 -1.58
N ALA A 273 11.71 -26.48 -1.70
CA ALA A 273 11.73 -27.16 -3.00
C ALA A 273 10.41 -26.96 -3.77
N LYS A 274 9.29 -26.98 -3.05
CA LYS A 274 7.97 -26.73 -3.61
C LYS A 274 7.79 -25.27 -4.01
N TYR A 275 8.24 -24.34 -3.18
CA TYR A 275 8.25 -22.91 -3.48
C TYR A 275 9.01 -22.62 -4.79
N LEU A 276 10.23 -23.14 -4.93
CA LEU A 276 11.04 -22.92 -6.12
C LEU A 276 10.41 -23.49 -7.41
N SER A 277 9.65 -24.58 -7.30
CA SER A 277 9.02 -25.21 -8.46
C SER A 277 7.62 -24.68 -8.77
N GLN A 278 6.86 -24.19 -7.78
CA GLN A 278 5.46 -23.82 -7.93
C GLN A 278 5.20 -22.31 -7.82
N VAL A 279 6.07 -21.55 -7.14
CA VAL A 279 5.93 -20.10 -7.02
C VAL A 279 6.61 -19.39 -8.20
N GLN A 280 5.82 -18.64 -8.95
CA GLN A 280 6.23 -17.86 -10.11
C GLN A 280 6.38 -16.39 -9.74
N CYS A 281 7.41 -15.72 -10.25
CA CYS A 281 7.46 -14.26 -10.27
C CYS A 281 6.43 -13.78 -11.31
N SER A 282 5.57 -12.85 -10.91
CA SER A 282 4.72 -12.07 -11.80
C SER A 282 5.06 -10.58 -11.66
N GLN A 283 4.87 -9.80 -12.72
CA GLN A 283 5.19 -8.37 -12.77
C GLN A 283 3.94 -7.55 -13.05
N ALA A 284 3.99 -6.26 -12.75
CA ALA A 284 2.85 -5.37 -12.78
C ALA A 284 3.11 -4.13 -13.65
N LEU A 285 2.06 -3.60 -14.27
CA LEU A 285 2.08 -2.34 -15.01
C LEU A 285 0.97 -1.43 -14.48
N TYR A 286 1.26 -0.15 -14.26
CA TYR A 286 0.26 0.82 -13.78
C TYR A 286 0.16 2.01 -14.72
N VAL A 287 -0.96 2.08 -15.43
CA VAL A 287 -1.18 3.09 -16.48
C VAL A 287 -1.24 4.49 -15.89
N ASP A 288 -1.94 4.67 -14.78
CA ASP A 288 -2.23 5.98 -14.21
C ASP A 288 -0.96 6.70 -13.78
N TYR A 289 0.00 5.96 -13.24
CA TYR A 289 1.30 6.49 -12.85
C TYR A 289 2.16 6.87 -14.07
N LEU A 290 2.19 6.00 -15.08
CA LEU A 290 3.06 6.14 -16.26
C LEU A 290 2.53 7.15 -17.29
N PHE A 291 1.22 7.38 -17.33
CA PHE A 291 0.57 8.32 -18.27
C PHE A 291 0.05 9.61 -17.63
N ASN A 292 0.29 9.81 -16.33
CA ASN A 292 -0.15 10.98 -15.57
C ASN A 292 -1.69 11.12 -15.47
N TYR A 293 -2.37 10.02 -15.19
CA TYR A 293 -3.80 10.05 -14.78
C TYR A 293 -3.97 9.91 -13.27
N TRP A 294 -2.89 9.58 -12.56
CA TRP A 294 -2.91 9.50 -11.12
C TRP A 294 -3.10 10.88 -10.48
N SER A 295 -3.83 10.93 -9.37
CA SER A 295 -4.15 12.18 -8.68
C SER A 295 -2.96 12.84 -7.97
N ARG A 296 -1.83 12.13 -7.84
CA ARG A 296 -0.60 12.61 -7.21
C ARG A 296 0.45 12.88 -8.29
N PRO A 297 1.37 13.84 -8.08
CA PRO A 297 2.52 14.08 -8.95
C PRO A 297 3.30 12.81 -9.20
N THR A 298 3.66 12.62 -10.47
CA THR A 298 4.55 11.57 -10.92
C THR A 298 5.57 12.18 -11.88
N PRO A 299 6.72 11.51 -12.10
CA PRO A 299 7.66 11.92 -13.13
C PRO A 299 7.03 12.06 -14.52
N ALA A 300 5.94 11.33 -14.81
CA ALA A 300 5.25 11.42 -16.09
C ALA A 300 4.68 12.82 -16.38
N MET A 301 4.36 13.63 -15.36
CA MET A 301 3.95 15.04 -15.53
C MET A 301 4.95 15.86 -16.34
N TYR A 302 6.24 15.53 -16.22
CA TYR A 302 7.37 16.23 -16.85
C TYR A 302 7.85 15.57 -18.14
N MET A 303 7.06 14.64 -18.68
CA MET A 303 7.29 13.93 -19.94
C MET A 303 6.22 14.33 -20.95
N ASN A 304 6.59 14.41 -22.23
CA ASN A 304 5.63 14.52 -23.32
C ASN A 304 4.91 13.17 -23.56
N PRO A 305 3.80 13.13 -24.33
CA PRO A 305 3.06 11.89 -24.57
C PRO A 305 3.91 10.76 -25.17
N GLU A 306 4.82 11.06 -26.10
CA GLU A 306 5.69 10.08 -26.74
C GLU A 306 6.70 9.46 -25.75
N GLU A 307 7.24 10.27 -24.85
CA GLU A 307 8.14 9.82 -23.78
C GLU A 307 7.42 8.93 -22.77
N ARG A 308 6.16 9.24 -22.44
CA ARG A 308 5.31 8.37 -21.59
C ARG A 308 5.04 7.04 -22.26
N ALA A 309 4.68 7.04 -23.54
CA ALA A 309 4.49 5.81 -24.31
C ALA A 309 5.78 4.97 -24.38
N ARG A 310 6.95 5.59 -24.57
CA ARG A 310 8.25 4.89 -24.51
C ARG A 310 8.56 4.33 -23.12
N TRP A 311 8.24 5.06 -22.06
CA TRP A 311 8.40 4.54 -20.70
C TRP A 311 7.47 3.34 -20.45
N PHE A 312 6.24 3.39 -20.97
CA PHE A 312 5.34 2.26 -20.89
C PHE A 312 5.85 1.05 -21.67
N GLU A 313 6.36 1.25 -22.89
CA GLU A 313 6.99 0.19 -23.69
C GLU A 313 8.20 -0.43 -22.96
N HIS A 314 9.05 0.40 -22.36
CA HIS A 314 10.15 -0.05 -21.51
C HIS A 314 9.64 -0.97 -20.38
N ASN A 315 8.61 -0.56 -19.66
CA ASN A 315 8.06 -1.32 -18.55
C ASN A 315 7.40 -2.63 -19.02
N VAL A 316 6.62 -2.60 -20.11
CA VAL A 316 6.03 -3.83 -20.70
C VAL A 316 7.13 -4.81 -21.09
N TYR A 317 8.19 -4.34 -21.77
CA TYR A 317 9.29 -5.18 -22.21
C TYR A 317 10.03 -5.84 -21.03
N TRP A 318 10.43 -5.07 -20.01
CA TRP A 318 11.18 -5.64 -18.87
C TRP A 318 10.30 -6.46 -17.93
N ALA A 319 9.03 -6.11 -17.77
CA ALA A 319 8.06 -6.93 -17.03
C ALA A 319 7.90 -8.31 -17.68
N LEU A 320 7.64 -8.37 -18.99
CA LEU A 320 7.49 -9.64 -19.72
C LEU A 320 8.80 -10.42 -19.81
N LYS A 321 9.94 -9.73 -19.89
CA LYS A 321 11.27 -10.37 -19.94
C LYS A 321 11.66 -11.05 -18.62
N THR A 322 11.21 -10.51 -17.48
CA THR A 322 11.62 -10.98 -16.15
C THR A 322 10.56 -11.79 -15.41
N THR A 323 9.29 -11.75 -15.83
CA THR A 323 8.26 -12.64 -15.28
C THR A 323 8.53 -14.10 -15.67
N ASP A 324 8.05 -15.05 -14.87
CA ASP A 324 8.01 -16.46 -15.30
C ASP A 324 6.94 -16.67 -16.37
N GLU A 325 5.76 -16.05 -16.22
CA GLU A 325 4.63 -16.28 -17.12
C GLU A 325 3.69 -15.07 -17.23
N TYR A 326 3.31 -14.44 -16.11
CA TYR A 326 2.23 -13.45 -16.09
C TYR A 326 2.73 -12.03 -15.83
N VAL A 327 2.21 -11.07 -16.59
CA VAL A 327 2.22 -9.64 -16.26
C VAL A 327 0.77 -9.18 -16.20
N TRP A 328 0.38 -8.39 -15.19
CA TRP A 328 -0.93 -7.74 -15.20
C TRP A 328 -0.81 -6.24 -15.45
N LEU A 329 -1.81 -5.70 -16.13
CA LEU A 329 -1.92 -4.28 -16.44
C LEU A 329 -3.09 -3.68 -15.68
N TYR A 330 -2.79 -2.70 -14.82
CA TYR A 330 -3.73 -2.05 -13.93
C TYR A 330 -3.99 -0.58 -14.25
N SER A 331 -5.25 -0.17 -14.10
CA SER A 331 -5.64 1.23 -14.12
C SER A 331 -6.89 1.52 -13.29
N GLU A 332 -6.97 2.76 -12.78
CA GLU A 332 -8.15 3.28 -12.06
C GLU A 332 -8.99 4.27 -12.90
N LYS A 333 -8.42 4.81 -13.98
CA LYS A 333 -8.99 5.93 -14.72
C LYS A 333 -9.37 5.62 -16.16
N MET A 334 -8.86 4.53 -16.72
CA MET A 334 -9.24 4.08 -18.06
C MET A 334 -10.26 2.94 -18.02
N ASN A 335 -10.91 2.72 -19.16
CA ASN A 335 -11.75 1.55 -19.38
C ASN A 335 -11.49 0.99 -20.79
N TRP A 336 -10.84 -0.17 -20.88
CA TRP A 336 -10.55 -0.83 -22.16
C TRP A 336 -11.82 -1.19 -22.92
N TRP A 337 -12.82 -1.68 -22.18
CA TRP A 337 -14.01 -2.29 -22.74
C TRP A 337 -14.99 -1.28 -23.33
N LYS A 338 -14.89 -0.01 -22.89
CA LYS A 338 -15.68 1.11 -23.37
C LYS A 338 -14.90 2.10 -24.23
N GLY A 339 -13.57 1.92 -24.34
CA GLY A 339 -12.70 2.87 -25.05
C GLY A 339 -12.58 4.22 -24.34
N GLU A 340 -12.76 4.26 -23.03
CA GLU A 340 -12.75 5.51 -22.24
C GLU A 340 -11.36 5.77 -21.67
N ASN A 341 -10.85 7.00 -21.86
CA ASN A 341 -9.56 7.45 -21.37
C ASN A 341 -8.40 6.48 -21.69
N ILE A 342 -8.35 5.88 -22.88
CA ILE A 342 -7.17 5.09 -23.27
C ILE A 342 -6.05 6.07 -23.66
N PRO A 343 -4.89 6.04 -22.98
CA PRO A 343 -3.81 6.97 -23.29
C PRO A 343 -3.26 6.77 -24.69
N HIS A 344 -2.92 7.87 -25.36
CA HIS A 344 -2.27 7.86 -26.66
C HIS A 344 -0.93 7.11 -26.61
N GLY A 345 -0.72 6.15 -27.53
CA GLY A 345 0.50 5.36 -27.62
C GLY A 345 0.53 4.13 -26.71
N LEU A 346 -0.47 3.93 -25.84
CA LEU A 346 -0.50 2.80 -24.92
C LEU A 346 -0.64 1.45 -25.64
N PRO A 347 -1.63 1.24 -26.53
CA PRO A 347 -1.75 -0.03 -27.26
C PRO A 347 -0.51 -0.34 -28.12
N GLU A 348 0.05 0.68 -28.78
CA GLU A 348 1.22 0.56 -29.64
C GLU A 348 2.47 0.16 -28.82
N ALA A 349 2.65 0.74 -27.63
CA ALA A 349 3.73 0.38 -26.72
C ALA A 349 3.66 -1.08 -26.26
N ILE A 350 2.45 -1.62 -26.02
CA ILE A 350 2.28 -3.04 -25.68
C ILE A 350 2.70 -3.93 -26.85
N VAL A 351 2.19 -3.63 -28.05
CA VAL A 351 2.47 -4.41 -29.26
C VAL A 351 3.96 -4.39 -29.58
N ALA A 352 4.59 -3.22 -29.60
CA ALA A 352 6.01 -3.06 -29.90
C ALA A 352 6.91 -3.85 -28.92
N ALA A 353 6.63 -3.81 -27.61
CA ALA A 353 7.38 -4.57 -26.63
C ALA A 353 7.23 -6.10 -26.83
N LYS A 354 6.01 -6.58 -27.11
CA LYS A 354 5.73 -8.00 -27.36
C LYS A 354 6.40 -8.49 -28.65
N GLU A 355 6.35 -7.70 -29.72
CA GLU A 355 7.02 -8.02 -30.99
C GLU A 355 8.54 -8.11 -30.83
N LYS A 356 9.16 -7.18 -30.09
CA LYS A 356 10.60 -7.24 -29.78
C LYS A 356 10.97 -8.51 -29.01
N LEU A 357 10.19 -8.88 -28.00
CA LEU A 357 10.44 -10.11 -27.24
C LEU A 357 10.26 -11.37 -28.09
N ALA A 358 9.21 -11.43 -28.91
CA ALA A 358 8.96 -12.55 -29.83
C ALA A 358 10.09 -12.69 -30.87
N ALA A 359 10.63 -11.57 -31.35
CA ALA A 359 11.77 -11.52 -32.28
C ALA A 359 13.14 -11.63 -31.59
N GLN A 360 13.19 -11.81 -30.26
CA GLN A 360 14.42 -11.82 -29.44
C GLN A 360 15.31 -10.57 -29.61
N GLN A 361 14.68 -9.43 -29.90
CA GLN A 361 15.37 -8.15 -30.08
C GLN A 361 15.50 -7.40 -28.74
N PRO A 362 16.58 -6.61 -28.56
CA PRO A 362 16.67 -5.69 -27.42
C PRO A 362 15.60 -4.59 -27.51
N LEU A 363 15.31 -3.92 -26.39
CA LEU A 363 14.35 -2.80 -26.34
C LEU A 363 14.68 -1.69 -27.35
N GLY A 364 15.98 -1.46 -27.61
CA GLY A 364 16.46 -0.54 -28.64
C GLY A 364 16.57 0.93 -28.21
N PHE A 365 16.20 1.26 -26.97
CA PHE A 365 16.38 2.60 -26.39
C PHE A 365 16.60 2.51 -24.87
N ASP A 366 17.03 3.63 -24.29
CA ASP A 366 17.22 3.80 -22.85
C ASP A 366 16.35 4.95 -22.33
N MET A 367 15.82 4.79 -21.12
CA MET A 367 14.96 5.76 -20.44
C MET A 367 15.71 6.64 -19.44
N ALA A 368 16.97 6.33 -19.11
CA ALA A 368 17.70 6.99 -18.03
C ALA A 368 17.74 8.53 -18.16
N ALA A 369 18.02 9.06 -19.35
CA ALA A 369 18.08 10.50 -19.59
C ALA A 369 16.71 11.19 -19.42
N ILE A 370 15.64 10.59 -19.95
CA ILE A 370 14.26 11.11 -19.85
C ILE A 370 13.82 11.12 -18.39
N ILE A 371 14.04 10.01 -17.69
CA ILE A 371 13.64 9.84 -16.28
C ILE A 371 14.44 10.78 -15.38
N THR A 372 15.74 10.92 -15.59
CA THR A 372 16.58 11.84 -14.83
C THR A 372 16.12 13.29 -15.00
N ARG A 373 15.84 13.70 -16.25
CA ARG A 373 15.31 15.03 -16.55
C ARG A 373 13.95 15.27 -15.89
N ALA A 374 13.05 14.29 -15.96
CA ALA A 374 11.71 14.36 -15.37
C ALA A 374 11.77 14.47 -13.83
N LYS A 375 12.56 13.60 -13.17
CA LYS A 375 12.78 13.66 -11.71
C LYS A 375 13.42 14.96 -11.27
N ALA A 376 14.39 15.50 -12.02
CA ALA A 376 15.01 16.79 -11.71
C ALA A 376 14.03 17.96 -11.86
N ALA A 377 13.13 17.92 -12.85
CA ALA A 377 12.07 18.92 -13.01
C ALA A 377 11.06 18.85 -11.85
N GLU A 378 10.66 17.64 -11.45
CA GLU A 378 9.82 17.39 -10.28
C GLU A 378 10.45 17.96 -9.01
N GLU A 379 11.71 17.60 -8.73
CA GLU A 379 12.44 18.07 -7.56
C GLU A 379 12.57 19.60 -7.56
N LYS A 380 12.85 20.21 -8.72
CA LYS A 380 12.93 21.66 -8.86
C LYS A 380 11.60 22.34 -8.54
N GLU A 381 10.49 21.81 -9.05
CA GLU A 381 9.16 22.37 -8.79
C GLU A 381 8.74 22.21 -7.33
N ILE A 382 8.94 21.01 -6.76
CA ILE A 382 8.73 20.76 -5.33
C ILE A 382 9.54 21.74 -4.48
N ARG A 383 10.83 21.91 -4.79
CA ARG A 383 11.72 22.81 -4.06
C ARG A 383 11.30 24.27 -4.17
N ALA A 384 10.77 24.69 -5.33
CA ALA A 384 10.26 26.04 -5.52
C ALA A 384 9.02 26.35 -4.67
N ARG A 385 8.30 25.33 -4.20
CA ARG A 385 7.13 25.46 -3.31
C ARG A 385 7.50 25.42 -1.82
N LEU A 386 8.70 24.99 -1.47
CA LEU A 386 9.15 24.97 -0.08
C LEU A 386 9.49 26.39 0.38
N GLU A 387 8.93 26.79 1.51
CA GLU A 387 9.15 28.10 2.12
C GLU A 387 9.63 27.94 3.56
N ASP A 388 10.69 28.65 3.94
CA ASP A 388 11.15 28.70 5.32
C ASP A 388 10.23 29.60 6.16
N ARG A 389 9.28 28.98 6.87
CA ARG A 389 8.31 29.71 7.70
C ARG A 389 8.94 30.22 9.00
N GLN A 390 8.59 31.45 9.37
CA GLN A 390 8.97 32.04 10.65
C GLN A 390 7.76 32.73 11.30
N ALA A 391 7.62 32.60 12.61
CA ALA A 391 6.58 33.28 13.39
C ALA A 391 7.17 33.95 14.63
N ARG A 392 6.62 35.10 15.02
CA ARG A 392 7.00 35.80 16.25
C ARG A 392 6.03 35.44 17.36
N ILE A 393 6.51 34.74 18.39
CA ILE A 393 5.67 34.22 19.46
C ILE A 393 5.62 35.24 20.59
N GLN A 394 4.41 35.71 20.92
CA GLN A 394 4.23 36.78 21.89
C GLN A 394 4.24 36.25 23.32
N ARG A 395 4.94 36.97 24.21
CA ARG A 395 4.88 36.70 25.64
C ARG A 395 3.63 37.32 26.25
N ILE A 396 2.92 36.54 27.05
CA ILE A 396 1.85 37.00 27.91
C ILE A 396 2.49 37.81 29.05
N GLY A 397 2.05 39.05 29.26
CA GLY A 397 2.57 39.92 30.31
C GLY A 397 2.33 39.32 31.70
N SER A 398 3.24 39.56 32.65
CA SER A 398 3.14 39.00 34.01
C SER A 398 1.93 39.46 34.82
N ARG A 399 1.21 40.49 34.37
CA ARG A 399 -0.04 40.99 34.97
C ARG A 399 -1.28 40.54 34.21
N GLU A 400 -1.11 39.88 33.07
CA GLU A 400 -2.20 39.37 32.26
C GLU A 400 -2.59 37.98 32.74
N ARG A 401 -3.87 37.64 32.58
CA ARG A 401 -4.34 36.29 32.88
C ARG A 401 -3.95 35.37 31.73
N PRO A 402 -3.35 34.18 32.00
CA PRO A 402 -3.17 33.17 30.97
C PRO A 402 -4.54 32.66 30.49
N PRO A 403 -4.63 32.12 29.25
CA PRO A 403 -5.87 31.57 28.73
C PRO A 403 -6.35 30.39 29.57
N VAL A 404 -7.66 30.22 29.67
CA VAL A 404 -8.31 29.07 30.29
C VAL A 404 -8.36 27.97 29.23
N ILE A 405 -7.88 26.78 29.56
CA ILE A 405 -7.85 25.66 28.62
C ILE A 405 -9.19 24.93 28.67
N ASP A 406 -10.17 25.41 27.91
CA ASP A 406 -11.54 24.88 27.84
C ASP A 406 -12.02 24.61 26.40
N GLY A 407 -11.17 24.90 25.40
CA GLY A 407 -11.44 24.66 23.99
C GLY A 407 -12.24 25.80 23.35
N GLN A 408 -12.52 26.88 24.08
CA GLN A 408 -13.14 28.10 23.57
C GLN A 408 -12.04 29.13 23.29
N LEU A 409 -12.00 29.66 22.08
CA LEU A 409 -10.95 30.62 21.68
C LEU A 409 -11.37 32.08 21.94
N ASP A 410 -12.14 32.33 23.00
CA ASP A 410 -12.71 33.64 23.34
C ASP A 410 -11.89 34.44 24.36
N ASP A 411 -10.87 33.83 24.96
CA ASP A 411 -9.94 34.51 25.86
C ASP A 411 -9.30 35.77 25.23
N PRO A 412 -9.11 36.87 26.00
CA PRO A 412 -8.51 38.10 25.49
C PRO A 412 -7.12 37.93 24.86
N VAL A 413 -6.33 36.95 25.31
CA VAL A 413 -5.03 36.63 24.73
C VAL A 413 -5.17 36.23 23.27
N TRP A 414 -6.15 35.39 22.92
CA TRP A 414 -6.35 34.91 21.55
C TRP A 414 -6.83 35.99 20.59
N GLN A 415 -7.51 37.01 21.10
CA GLN A 415 -7.98 38.12 20.28
C GLN A 415 -6.86 39.07 19.83
N ARG A 416 -5.76 39.16 20.60
CA ARG A 416 -4.62 40.04 20.27
C ARG A 416 -3.42 39.31 19.65
N VAL A 417 -3.24 38.02 19.95
CA VAL A 417 -2.10 37.25 19.44
C VAL A 417 -2.29 37.03 17.94
N PRO A 418 -1.32 37.42 17.09
CA PRO A 418 -1.38 37.22 15.66
C PRO A 418 -1.56 35.74 15.33
N THR A 419 -2.36 35.48 14.31
CA THR A 419 -2.41 34.16 13.72
C THR A 419 -1.08 33.81 13.07
N LEU A 420 -0.72 32.53 13.09
CA LEU A 420 0.28 32.02 12.18
C LEU A 420 -0.21 32.16 10.74
N ASP A 421 0.73 32.13 9.79
CA ASP A 421 0.38 32.13 8.38
C ASP A 421 -0.52 30.95 8.01
N ALA A 422 -1.28 31.11 6.92
CA ALA A 422 -2.21 30.09 6.43
C ALA A 422 -1.51 28.75 6.16
N PHE A 423 -2.19 27.67 6.54
CA PHE A 423 -1.67 26.31 6.36
C PHE A 423 -1.71 25.94 4.87
N ARG A 424 -0.76 25.09 4.47
CA ARG A 424 -0.59 24.65 3.08
C ARG A 424 -0.50 23.13 3.02
N ARG A 425 -0.89 22.58 1.86
CA ARG A 425 -0.61 21.18 1.52
C ARG A 425 0.89 20.93 1.45
N PRO A 426 1.35 19.67 1.60
CA PRO A 426 2.72 19.31 1.30
C PRO A 426 3.12 19.71 -0.13
N ALA A 427 4.41 20.02 -0.33
CA ALA A 427 4.95 20.47 -1.60
C ALA A 427 4.88 19.39 -2.69
N ALA A 428 5.05 18.12 -2.31
CA ALA A 428 4.76 16.97 -3.14
C ALA A 428 3.31 16.49 -2.91
N GLY A 429 2.70 15.86 -3.91
CA GLY A 429 1.30 15.39 -3.79
C GLY A 429 0.30 16.28 -4.54
N THR A 430 -0.99 15.94 -4.42
CA THR A 430 -2.09 16.61 -5.14
C THR A 430 -2.13 18.09 -4.81
N GLN A 431 -2.12 18.93 -5.86
CA GLN A 431 -2.16 20.38 -5.73
C GLN A 431 -3.60 20.90 -5.78
N GLY A 432 -3.79 22.13 -5.29
CA GLY A 432 -5.08 22.79 -5.21
C GLY A 432 -5.34 23.39 -3.82
N ASP A 433 -6.40 24.20 -3.72
CA ASP A 433 -6.75 24.84 -2.47
C ASP A 433 -7.12 23.83 -1.37
N LEU A 434 -6.89 24.20 -0.12
CA LEU A 434 -7.43 23.45 1.00
C LEU A 434 -8.94 23.63 1.03
N LYS A 435 -9.66 22.52 1.21
CA LYS A 435 -11.12 22.56 1.33
C LYS A 435 -11.57 23.20 2.66
N ALA A 436 -10.69 23.20 3.65
CA ALA A 436 -10.93 23.88 4.92
C ALA A 436 -9.59 24.36 5.53
N GLN A 437 -9.54 25.62 5.98
CA GLN A 437 -8.32 26.19 6.55
C GLN A 437 -8.13 25.85 8.02
N THR A 438 -6.89 26.09 8.48
CA THR A 438 -6.51 25.96 9.88
C THR A 438 -5.90 27.27 10.34
N ILE A 439 -6.38 27.78 11.47
CA ILE A 439 -5.93 29.04 12.04
C ILE A 439 -5.31 28.75 13.40
N ALA A 440 -4.00 28.92 13.52
CA ALA A 440 -3.26 28.69 14.76
C ALA A 440 -2.79 30.01 15.38
N ARG A 441 -2.75 30.06 16.71
CA ARG A 441 -2.16 31.13 17.52
C ARG A 441 -1.27 30.49 18.57
N VAL A 442 -0.16 31.16 18.87
CA VAL A 442 0.83 30.66 19.82
C VAL A 442 1.31 31.80 20.70
N ALA A 443 1.29 31.57 22.01
CA ALA A 443 1.75 32.51 23.03
C ALA A 443 2.52 31.76 24.11
N TYR A 444 3.23 32.48 24.98
CA TYR A 444 3.94 31.86 26.10
C TYR A 444 4.02 32.77 27.31
N ASP A 445 4.22 32.19 28.49
CA ASP A 445 4.60 32.92 29.69
C ASP A 445 5.88 32.32 30.31
N ALA A 446 6.14 32.60 31.58
CA ALA A 446 7.30 32.07 32.29
C ALA A 446 7.24 30.55 32.56
N GLU A 447 6.04 29.95 32.51
CA GLU A 447 5.78 28.58 32.94
C GLU A 447 5.37 27.66 31.79
N LYS A 448 4.60 28.18 30.82
CA LYS A 448 3.98 27.37 29.76
C LYS A 448 4.06 28.03 28.38
N LEU A 449 4.01 27.15 27.38
CA LEU A 449 3.66 27.47 26.00
C LEU A 449 2.16 27.21 25.82
N TYR A 450 1.46 28.14 25.17
CA TYR A 450 0.04 28.03 24.86
C TYR A 450 -0.17 28.00 23.34
N VAL A 451 -0.97 27.05 22.87
CA VAL A 451 -1.33 26.90 21.47
C VAL A 451 -2.84 26.81 21.35
N ALA A 452 -3.42 27.64 20.48
CA ALA A 452 -4.83 27.62 20.12
C ALA A 452 -4.96 27.34 18.61
N ILE A 453 -5.81 26.41 18.23
CA ILE A 453 -6.01 25.99 16.84
C ILE A 453 -7.50 25.96 16.56
N ARG A 454 -7.95 26.71 15.54
CA ARG A 454 -9.28 26.57 14.94
C ARG A 454 -9.15 25.81 13.63
N CYS A 455 -9.80 24.65 13.56
CA CYS A 455 -9.89 23.82 12.38
C CYS A 455 -11.25 24.02 11.74
N GLU A 456 -11.33 24.77 10.64
CA GLU A 456 -12.58 24.89 9.89
C GLU A 456 -13.00 23.51 9.39
N GLU A 457 -14.26 23.13 9.53
CA GLU A 457 -14.76 21.83 9.11
C GLU A 457 -16.15 21.97 8.50
N PRO A 458 -16.27 21.93 7.16
CA PRO A 458 -17.55 22.07 6.48
C PRO A 458 -18.43 20.82 6.59
N THR A 459 -17.87 19.66 6.96
CA THR A 459 -18.58 18.37 7.07
C THR A 459 -18.27 17.67 8.39
N PRO A 460 -18.64 18.26 9.54
CA PRO A 460 -18.29 17.72 10.86
C PRO A 460 -18.92 16.35 11.13
N ASP A 461 -20.07 16.06 10.52
CA ASP A 461 -20.78 14.79 10.58
C ASP A 461 -20.04 13.62 9.92
N LYS A 462 -19.06 13.93 9.06
CA LYS A 462 -18.24 12.93 8.35
C LYS A 462 -16.89 12.69 8.98
N MET A 463 -16.54 13.44 10.04
CA MET A 463 -15.26 13.30 10.72
C MET A 463 -15.05 11.88 11.23
N GLN A 464 -13.86 11.34 10.99
CA GLN A 464 -13.44 10.04 11.48
C GLN A 464 -12.64 10.23 12.77
N VAL A 465 -13.25 10.00 13.92
CA VAL A 465 -12.57 10.09 15.22
C VAL A 465 -12.11 8.68 15.62
N VAL A 466 -10.82 8.54 15.91
CA VAL A 466 -10.19 7.26 16.28
C VAL A 466 -9.64 7.35 17.70
N GLY A 467 -9.84 6.30 18.50
CA GLY A 467 -9.33 6.18 19.86
C GLY A 467 -10.29 6.71 20.92
N ASP A 468 -10.15 6.18 22.14
CA ASP A 468 -10.87 6.60 23.35
C ASP A 468 -9.92 6.85 24.54
N ARG A 469 -8.67 6.38 24.45
CA ARG A 469 -7.65 6.49 25.50
C ARG A 469 -6.40 7.17 24.98
N ARG A 470 -5.67 7.79 25.91
CA ARG A 470 -4.34 8.33 25.61
C ARG A 470 -3.47 7.24 24.99
N ASP A 471 -2.70 7.62 23.99
CA ASP A 471 -1.79 6.80 23.20
C ASP A 471 -2.46 5.80 22.22
N ASP A 472 -3.78 5.88 22.01
CA ASP A 472 -4.42 5.20 20.88
C ASP A 472 -3.94 5.81 19.53
N ASP A 473 -4.15 5.07 18.42
CA ASP A 473 -3.73 5.43 17.05
C ASP A 473 -4.54 6.59 16.43
N VAL A 474 -4.62 7.73 17.13
CA VAL A 474 -5.44 8.90 16.79
C VAL A 474 -5.13 9.50 15.41
N TRP A 475 -3.91 9.29 14.89
CA TRP A 475 -3.49 9.72 13.54
C TRP A 475 -4.14 8.91 12.40
N LEU A 476 -4.92 7.87 12.70
CA LEU A 476 -5.75 7.20 11.69
C LEU A 476 -7.05 7.95 11.41
N GLY A 477 -7.37 8.98 12.21
CA GLY A 477 -8.57 9.81 12.10
C GLY A 477 -8.27 11.29 11.81
N GLU A 478 -9.22 12.15 12.19
CA GLU A 478 -9.03 13.60 12.25
C GLU A 478 -8.04 13.96 13.36
N SER A 479 -7.03 14.77 13.05
CA SER A 479 -6.05 15.19 14.05
C SER A 479 -5.46 16.58 13.79
N VAL A 480 -4.95 17.18 14.87
CA VAL A 480 -3.93 18.23 14.82
C VAL A 480 -2.66 17.72 15.47
N ASP A 481 -1.54 18.06 14.87
CA ASP A 481 -0.22 17.59 15.28
C ASP A 481 0.65 18.80 15.63
N LEU A 482 1.24 18.82 16.82
CA LEU A 482 2.22 19.82 17.24
C LEU A 482 3.60 19.17 17.31
N PHE A 483 4.53 19.76 16.58
CA PHE A 483 5.95 19.41 16.61
C PHE A 483 6.74 20.55 17.24
N LEU A 484 7.60 20.24 18.19
CA LEU A 484 8.47 21.24 18.81
C LEU A 484 9.82 20.64 19.18
N SER A 485 10.89 21.17 18.61
CA SER A 485 12.24 20.92 19.13
C SER A 485 12.49 21.82 20.35
N PRO A 486 12.73 21.25 21.54
CA PRO A 486 13.13 22.02 22.71
C PRO A 486 14.59 22.50 22.63
N GLY A 487 15.38 22.00 21.66
CA GLY A 487 16.78 22.36 21.45
C GLY A 487 17.01 23.32 20.28
N LYS A 488 18.28 23.51 19.91
CA LYS A 488 18.68 24.24 18.68
C LYS A 488 18.61 23.34 17.45
N ASP A 489 18.82 22.05 17.65
CA ASP A 489 18.82 21.05 16.60
C ASP A 489 17.39 20.62 16.27
N ARG A 490 17.21 19.94 15.15
CA ARG A 490 15.90 19.49 14.68
C ARG A 490 15.39 18.25 15.41
N THR A 491 16.32 17.46 15.97
CA THR A 491 16.08 16.29 16.80
C THR A 491 16.93 16.39 18.08
N PRO A 492 16.47 15.86 19.23
CA PRO A 492 15.14 15.30 19.45
C PRO A 492 14.06 16.40 19.46
N TYR A 493 12.83 16.03 19.11
CA TYR A 493 11.65 16.91 19.21
C TYR A 493 10.51 16.18 19.90
N VAL A 494 9.51 16.92 20.36
CA VAL A 494 8.26 16.35 20.87
C VAL A 494 7.21 16.38 19.76
N HIS A 495 6.39 15.35 19.71
CA HIS A 495 5.26 15.23 18.80
C HIS A 495 4.01 14.97 19.63
N LEU A 496 3.05 15.89 19.58
CA LEU A 496 1.78 15.77 20.28
C LEU A 496 0.66 15.73 19.24
N ILE A 497 -0.25 14.79 19.35
CA ILE A 497 -1.41 14.65 18.47
C ILE A 497 -2.68 14.75 19.29
N LEU A 498 -3.65 15.51 18.80
CA LEU A 498 -4.99 15.61 19.37
C LEU A 498 -6.06 15.38 18.31
N ASN A 499 -7.09 14.61 18.67
CA ASN A 499 -8.28 14.43 17.84
C ASN A 499 -9.48 15.28 18.34
N PRO A 500 -10.60 15.34 17.59
CA PRO A 500 -11.80 16.07 18.00
C PRO A 500 -12.46 15.61 19.32
N ALA A 501 -12.13 14.42 19.82
CA ALA A 501 -12.61 13.90 21.10
C ALA A 501 -11.65 14.20 22.28
N ASN A 502 -10.65 15.07 22.07
CA ASN A 502 -9.60 15.39 23.04
C ASN A 502 -8.77 14.16 23.47
N VAL A 503 -8.74 13.10 22.65
CA VAL A 503 -7.81 11.98 22.83
C VAL A 503 -6.44 12.43 22.36
N ARG A 504 -5.43 12.07 23.14
CA ARG A 504 -4.05 12.53 22.97
C ARG A 504 -3.14 11.36 22.66
N TRP A 505 -2.16 11.60 21.82
CA TRP A 505 -0.97 10.77 21.70
C TRP A 505 0.25 11.66 21.77
N ASP A 506 1.30 11.20 22.42
CA ASP A 506 2.51 11.98 22.55
C ASP A 506 3.78 11.14 22.61
N ALA A 507 4.85 11.69 22.05
CA ALA A 507 6.14 11.02 22.00
C ALA A 507 7.31 12.01 21.97
N ARG A 508 8.48 11.53 22.41
CA ARG A 508 9.75 12.19 22.17
C ARG A 508 10.47 11.50 21.03
N CYS A 509 10.57 12.18 19.90
CA CYS A 509 11.09 11.64 18.65
C CYS A 509 12.58 11.97 18.47
N ALA A 510 13.35 10.93 18.14
CA ALA A 510 14.76 10.97 17.75
C ALA A 510 15.03 9.82 16.77
N GLU A 511 16.29 9.42 16.58
CA GLU A 511 16.63 8.20 15.83
C GLU A 511 15.92 6.97 16.42
N GLU A 512 15.93 6.85 17.75
CA GLU A 512 15.05 5.97 18.51
C GLU A 512 14.03 6.82 19.26
N SER A 513 12.74 6.66 18.93
CA SER A 513 11.66 7.43 19.55
C SER A 513 11.20 6.79 20.86
N ASP A 514 11.01 7.62 21.89
CA ASP A 514 10.39 7.22 23.15
C ASP A 514 8.88 7.47 23.07
N LEU A 515 8.14 6.40 22.77
CA LEU A 515 6.67 6.38 22.69
C LEU A 515 6.01 6.25 24.07
N SER A 516 6.79 6.09 25.14
CA SER A 516 6.27 6.03 26.53
C SER A 516 6.30 7.39 27.23
N TRP A 517 6.90 8.39 26.58
CA TRP A 517 7.03 9.74 27.10
C TRP A 517 5.66 10.40 27.21
N ASN A 518 5.14 10.46 28.44
CA ASN A 518 3.78 10.88 28.76
C ASN A 518 3.76 12.07 29.76
N PRO A 519 4.22 13.29 29.39
CA PRO A 519 4.22 14.44 30.28
C PRO A 519 2.83 14.86 30.74
N ASP A 520 2.80 15.63 31.84
CA ASP A 520 1.62 16.36 32.25
C ASP A 520 1.49 17.68 31.47
N TYR A 521 0.40 17.82 30.73
CA TYR A 521 0.00 19.05 30.05
C TYR A 521 -1.54 19.12 29.92
N GLN A 522 -2.06 20.33 29.78
CA GLN A 522 -3.51 20.56 29.71
C GLN A 522 -3.94 20.69 28.25
N THR A 523 -5.08 20.08 27.92
CA THR A 523 -5.70 20.21 26.61
C THR A 523 -7.21 20.25 26.73
N ALA A 524 -7.84 20.99 25.83
CA ALA A 524 -9.29 21.00 25.69
C ALA A 524 -9.66 21.15 24.22
N VAL A 525 -10.78 20.53 23.86
CA VAL A 525 -11.31 20.53 22.50
C VAL A 525 -12.80 20.84 22.53
N SER A 526 -13.25 21.69 21.62
CA SER A 526 -14.67 21.92 21.37
C SER A 526 -15.01 21.65 19.90
N VAL A 527 -16.15 21.01 19.65
CA VAL A 527 -16.63 20.73 18.28
C VAL A 527 -17.89 21.54 18.04
N GLY A 528 -17.82 22.45 17.07
CA GLY A 528 -18.92 23.30 16.64
C GLY A 528 -19.53 22.85 15.30
N LYS A 529 -20.39 23.70 14.74
CA LYS A 529 -21.10 23.42 13.49
C LYS A 529 -20.22 23.55 12.23
N ASP A 530 -19.23 24.44 12.27
CA ASP A 530 -18.40 24.82 11.12
C ASP A 530 -16.89 24.71 11.40
N ALA A 531 -16.53 24.34 12.62
CA ALA A 531 -15.15 24.18 13.06
C ALA A 531 -15.07 23.37 14.34
N TRP A 532 -13.88 22.86 14.63
CA TRP A 532 -13.50 22.42 15.96
C TRP A 532 -12.26 23.18 16.43
N CYS A 533 -12.16 23.41 17.73
CA CYS A 533 -11.14 24.23 18.34
C CYS A 533 -10.33 23.39 19.33
N VAL A 534 -9.03 23.65 19.39
CA VAL A 534 -8.08 22.97 20.29
C VAL A 534 -7.32 24.03 21.08
N GLU A 535 -7.17 23.81 22.37
CA GLU A 535 -6.25 24.55 23.21
C GLU A 535 -5.27 23.60 23.91
N ILE A 536 -4.01 24.01 23.99
CA ILE A 536 -2.93 23.27 24.64
C ILE A 536 -2.18 24.23 25.54
N ALA A 537 -1.96 23.86 26.81
CA ALA A 537 -0.99 24.49 27.68
C ALA A 537 0.10 23.48 28.07
N LEU A 538 1.28 23.67 27.48
CA LEU A 538 2.43 22.78 27.61
C LEU A 538 3.48 23.41 28.54
N PRO A 539 3.72 22.86 29.74
CA PRO A 539 4.72 23.39 30.65
C PRO A 539 6.14 23.30 30.08
N TRP A 540 6.94 24.36 30.21
CA TRP A 540 8.35 24.33 29.78
C TRP A 540 9.13 23.24 30.53
N LYS A 541 8.78 23.00 31.80
CA LYS A 541 9.37 21.93 32.62
C LYS A 541 9.10 20.53 32.02
N ALA A 542 7.94 20.30 31.41
CA ALA A 542 7.64 19.04 30.73
C ALA A 542 8.56 18.80 29.53
N LEU A 543 8.99 19.89 28.87
CA LEU A 543 9.99 19.88 27.80
C LEU A 543 11.44 19.81 28.31
N GLY A 544 11.65 19.72 29.63
CA GLY A 544 12.98 19.66 30.24
C GLY A 544 13.77 20.97 30.12
N ARG A 545 13.11 22.12 29.94
CA ARG A 545 13.78 23.41 29.73
C ARG A 545 13.06 24.60 30.39
N PRO A 546 13.74 25.74 30.61
CA PRO A 546 13.06 26.97 31.00
C PRO A 546 12.35 27.63 29.80
N ALA A 547 11.49 28.61 30.10
CA ALA A 547 10.89 29.49 29.10
C ALA A 547 11.96 30.16 28.22
N PRO A 548 11.74 30.27 26.90
CA PRO A 548 12.68 30.92 26.00
C PRO A 548 12.94 32.38 26.36
N LYS A 549 14.19 32.82 26.15
CA LYS A 549 14.53 34.24 26.28
C LYS A 549 14.00 35.02 25.07
N ARG A 550 13.81 36.33 25.23
CA ARG A 550 13.47 37.21 24.11
C ARG A 550 14.53 37.09 23.01
N GLY A 551 14.08 36.83 21.78
CA GLY A 551 14.90 36.61 20.59
C GLY A 551 15.33 35.16 20.39
N GLU A 552 15.11 34.28 21.35
CA GLU A 552 15.42 32.86 21.22
C GLU A 552 14.53 32.21 20.16
N LYS A 553 15.09 31.21 19.47
CA LYS A 553 14.48 30.51 18.35
C LYS A 553 14.30 29.05 18.70
N LEU A 554 13.08 28.54 18.51
CA LEU A 554 12.79 27.10 18.52
C LEU A 554 12.25 26.68 17.17
N LEU A 555 12.45 25.41 16.84
CA LEU A 555 11.96 24.82 15.61
C LEU A 555 10.63 24.11 15.89
N ALA A 556 9.61 24.40 15.11
CA ALA A 556 8.28 23.86 15.34
C ALA A 556 7.49 23.68 14.04
N ASN A 557 6.46 22.85 14.08
CA ASN A 557 5.44 22.80 13.05
C ASN A 557 4.08 22.47 13.67
N ILE A 558 3.01 22.83 12.96
CA ILE A 558 1.66 22.41 13.29
C ILE A 558 1.06 21.77 12.04
N GLY A 559 0.57 20.54 12.16
CA GLY A 559 -0.13 19.79 11.12
C GLY A 559 -1.62 19.67 11.40
N ARG A 560 -2.41 19.44 10.37
CA ARG A 560 -3.82 19.05 10.45
C ARG A 560 -4.12 17.94 9.45
N GLN A 561 -4.63 16.82 9.94
CA GLN A 561 -5.17 15.74 9.14
C GLN A 561 -6.71 15.77 9.11
N ARG A 562 -7.26 15.71 7.90
CA ARG A 562 -8.67 15.42 7.62
C ARG A 562 -8.78 14.05 6.96
N ALA A 563 -8.88 13.00 7.77
CA ALA A 563 -8.86 11.61 7.30
C ALA A 563 -10.01 11.31 6.34
N HIS A 564 -11.23 11.75 6.69
CA HIS A 564 -12.42 11.52 5.86
C HIS A 564 -12.31 12.18 4.47
N ALA A 565 -11.60 13.31 4.39
CA ALA A 565 -11.40 14.08 3.16
C ALA A 565 -10.09 13.76 2.42
N ARG A 566 -9.23 12.89 3.00
CA ARG A 566 -7.87 12.58 2.52
C ARG A 566 -7.04 13.86 2.29
N GLU A 567 -7.09 14.78 3.24
CA GLU A 567 -6.43 16.09 3.15
C GLU A 567 -5.52 16.31 4.35
N ILE A 568 -4.25 16.62 4.08
CA ILE A 568 -3.27 17.02 5.10
C ILE A 568 -2.77 18.43 4.80
N SER A 569 -2.53 19.21 5.86
CA SER A 569 -2.01 20.57 5.76
C SER A 569 -1.11 20.92 6.94
N SER A 570 -0.18 21.83 6.76
CA SER A 570 0.79 22.24 7.79
C SER A 570 1.11 23.73 7.72
N TRP A 571 1.51 24.31 8.84
CA TRP A 571 1.98 25.70 8.90
C TRP A 571 3.30 25.87 8.14
N SER A 572 4.33 25.11 8.50
CA SER A 572 5.58 25.01 7.75
C SER A 572 5.48 23.89 6.73
N ILE A 573 5.73 24.22 5.46
CA ILE A 573 5.44 23.36 4.33
C ILE A 573 6.33 22.10 4.38
N CYS A 574 5.68 20.95 4.54
CA CYS A 574 6.32 19.64 4.44
C CYS A 574 6.47 19.19 2.98
N LEU A 575 7.35 18.22 2.73
CA LEU A 575 7.55 17.59 1.44
C LEU A 575 6.42 16.62 1.12
N LYS A 576 6.21 15.59 1.95
CA LYS A 576 5.22 14.52 1.75
C LYS A 576 4.26 14.36 2.92
N GLY A 577 4.72 14.54 4.16
CA GLY A 577 3.94 14.33 5.37
C GLY A 577 4.50 15.09 6.57
N PHE A 578 3.87 14.98 7.74
CA PHE A 578 4.20 15.86 8.89
C PHE A 578 5.53 15.56 9.58
N VAL A 579 5.94 14.29 9.61
CA VAL A 579 7.13 13.80 10.36
C VAL A 579 8.42 14.09 9.57
N GLU A 580 8.70 15.38 9.40
CA GLU A 580 9.83 15.88 8.61
C GLU A 580 10.53 17.00 9.40
N PRO A 581 11.38 16.67 10.39
CA PRO A 581 12.00 17.66 11.26
C PRO A 581 12.87 18.67 10.50
N ASP A 582 13.37 18.30 9.32
CA ASP A 582 14.04 19.20 8.36
C ASP A 582 13.17 20.32 7.80
N ARG A 583 11.85 20.18 7.91
CA ARG A 583 10.86 21.16 7.42
C ARG A 583 10.21 21.96 8.55
N PHE A 584 10.62 21.78 9.80
CA PHE A 584 10.15 22.63 10.89
C PHE A 584 10.49 24.10 10.62
N GLY A 585 9.50 24.96 10.80
CA GLY A 585 9.64 26.41 10.75
C GLY A 585 10.27 26.93 12.03
N THR A 586 10.49 28.24 12.09
CA THR A 586 11.15 28.90 13.23
C THR A 586 10.17 29.76 14.04
N TRP A 587 10.03 29.47 15.33
CA TRP A 587 9.35 30.32 16.30
C TRP A 587 10.35 31.21 17.01
N ILE A 588 10.18 32.53 16.88
CA ILE A 588 11.04 33.57 17.47
C ILE A 588 10.28 34.19 18.65
N PHE A 589 10.74 33.92 19.86
CA PHE A 589 10.07 34.35 21.09
C PHE A 589 10.34 35.84 21.37
N ARG A 590 9.32 36.63 21.73
CA ARG A 590 9.40 38.10 21.87
C ARG A 590 9.20 38.62 23.28
#